data_AF-A0A1F9MEU2-F1
#
_entry.id   AF-A0A1F9MEU2-F1
#
_cell.length_a   1.000
_cell.length_b   1.000
_cell.length_c   1.000
_cell.angle_alpha   90.00
_cell.angle_beta   90.00
_cell.angle_gamma   90.00
#
_symmetry.space_group_name_H-M   'P 1'
#
loop_
_entity.id
_entity.type
_entity.pdbx_description
1 polymer ?
#
loop_
_entity_poly.entity_id
_entity_poly.type
_entity_poly.pdbx_seq_one_letter_code
_entity_poly.pdbx_strand_id
1 'polypeptide(L)' 'MLEAIHRCERISGKRMDNRYHDLTRSSNHLWYLSNVGTFQRHYTTWLNTHSLEDLLQDLHAGAAAEGGAT' A
#
# COMPACT_ATOMS: atom_id res chain seq x y z
N MET A 1 2.69 -1.85 -10.19
CA MET A 1 3.01 -3.10 -9.48
C MET A 1 4.48 -3.17 -9.07
N LEU A 2 5.44 -3.00 -9.99
CA LEU A 2 6.88 -3.05 -9.66
C LEU A 2 7.32 -2.00 -8.61
N GLU A 3 6.78 -0.77 -8.67
CA GLU A 3 7.10 0.26 -7.67
C GLU A 3 6.75 -0.18 -6.24
N ALA A 4 5.56 -0.76 -6.06
CA ALA A 4 5.13 -1.25 -4.75
C ALA A 4 6.02 -2.40 -4.25
N ILE A 5 6.41 -3.32 -5.15
CA ILE A 5 7.34 -4.42 -4.83
C ILE A 5 8.68 -3.84 -4.33
N HIS A 6 9.29 -2.91 -5.08
CA HIS A 6 10.57 -2.32 -4.67
C HIS A 6 10.49 -1.58 -3.33
N ARG A 7 9.36 -0.89 -3.05
CA ARG A 7 9.14 -0.24 -1.75
C ARG A 7 9.07 -1.27 -0.62
N CYS A 8 8.32 -2.36 -0.81
CA CYS A 8 8.24 -3.44 0.18
C CYS A 8 9.59 -4.14 0.41
N GLU A 9 10.37 -4.38 -0.65
CA GLU A 9 11.72 -4.95 -0.53
C GLU A 9 12.65 -4.04 0.28
N ARG A 10 12.58 -2.72 0.04
CA ARG A 10 13.36 -1.74 0.81
C ARG A 10 12.93 -1.69 2.28
N ILE A 11 11.62 -1.69 2.56
CA ILE A 11 11.10 -1.64 3.94
C ILE A 11 11.46 -2.91 4.71
N SER A 12 11.30 -4.08 4.09
CA SER A 12 11.55 -5.38 4.74
C SER A 12 13.01 -5.80 4.77
N GLY A 13 13.88 -5.17 3.95
CA GLY A 13 15.26 -5.59 3.74
C GLY A 13 15.40 -6.97 3.07
N LYS A 14 14.30 -7.55 2.57
CA LYS A 14 14.23 -8.88 1.96
C LYS A 14 13.80 -8.75 0.51
N ARG A 15 14.44 -9.53 -0.36
CA ARG A 15 14.00 -9.64 -1.75
C ARG A 15 12.71 -10.45 -1.81
N MET A 16 11.72 -9.95 -2.53
CA MET A 16 10.44 -10.65 -2.72
C MET A 16 10.58 -11.61 -3.89
N ASP A 17 10.25 -12.87 -3.67
CA ASP A 17 10.11 -13.83 -4.76
C ASP A 17 8.88 -13.45 -5.59
N ASN A 18 9.12 -12.89 -6.78
CA ASN A 18 8.07 -12.43 -7.67
C ASN A 18 8.35 -12.92 -9.09
N ARG A 19 7.29 -13.28 -9.80
CA ARG A 19 7.32 -13.66 -11.21
C ARG A 19 6.24 -12.89 -11.95
N TYR A 20 6.63 -12.18 -12.99
CA TYR A 20 5.67 -11.56 -13.89
C TYR A 20 5.04 -12.63 -14.79
N HIS A 21 3.72 -12.61 -14.88
CA HIS A 21 2.96 -13.41 -15.82
C HIS A 21 2.24 -12.47 -16.77
N ASP A 22 2.47 -12.65 -18.08
CA ASP A 22 1.85 -11.86 -19.14
C ASP A 22 0.37 -12.23 -19.40
N LEU A 23 -0.14 -13.19 -18.63
CA LEU A 23 -1.55 -13.50 -18.62
C LEU A 23 -2.29 -12.39 -17.89
N THR A 24 -3.28 -11.78 -18.55
CA THR A 24 -4.16 -10.82 -17.90
C THR A 24 -4.82 -11.48 -16.70
N ARG A 25 -4.71 -10.86 -15.53
CA ARG A 25 -5.39 -11.35 -14.34
C ARG A 25 -6.90 -11.24 -14.56
N SER A 26 -7.55 -12.36 -14.86
CA SER A 26 -9.00 -12.47 -14.99
C SER A 26 -9.64 -12.33 -13.60
N SER A 27 -9.93 -11.09 -13.20
CA SER A 27 -10.57 -10.75 -11.93
C SER A 27 -11.47 -9.52 -12.11
N ASN A 28 -12.56 -9.49 -11.34
CA ASN A 28 -13.54 -8.41 -11.21
C ASN A 28 -13.05 -7.16 -10.44
N HIS A 29 -11.74 -6.87 -10.43
CA HIS A 29 -11.22 -5.72 -9.68
C HIS A 29 -11.54 -4.39 -10.38
N LEU A 30 -12.49 -3.66 -9.83
CA LEU A 30 -12.70 -2.25 -10.11
C LEU A 30 -11.83 -1.41 -9.19
N TRP A 31 -11.13 -0.43 -9.76
CA TRP A 31 -10.38 0.56 -9.00
C TRP A 31 -11.11 1.90 -9.10
N TYR A 32 -11.35 2.51 -7.93
CA TYR A 32 -11.95 3.83 -7.85
C TYR A 32 -10.88 4.85 -7.48
N LEU A 33 -10.74 5.88 -8.31
CA LEU A 33 -9.93 7.05 -7.99
C LEU A 33 -10.87 8.16 -7.51
N SER A 34 -10.92 8.36 -6.21
CA SER A 34 -11.82 9.34 -5.58
C SER A 34 -11.18 10.72 -5.48
N ASN A 35 -11.91 11.76 -5.88
CA ASN A 35 -11.53 13.14 -5.58
C ASN A 35 -12.11 13.54 -4.22
N VAL A 36 -11.24 13.83 -3.25
CA VAL A 36 -11.62 14.24 -1.89
C VAL A 36 -11.68 15.75 -1.70
N GLY A 37 -11.48 16.56 -2.76
CA GLY A 37 -11.41 18.02 -2.67
C GLY A 37 -12.71 18.68 -2.18
N THR A 38 -13.87 18.12 -2.49
CA THR A 38 -15.16 18.62 -1.96
C THR A 38 -15.25 18.43 -0.44
N PHE A 39 -14.74 17.31 0.07
CA PHE A 39 -14.70 17.05 1.51
C PHE A 39 -13.72 18.00 2.21
N GLN A 40 -12.52 18.18 1.65
CA GLN A 40 -11.53 19.15 2.15
C GLN A 40 -12.05 20.59 2.17
N ARG A 41 -12.85 20.99 1.18
CA ARG A 41 -13.44 22.34 1.15
C ARG A 41 -14.45 22.57 2.28
N HIS A 42 -15.22 21.55 2.64
CA HIS A 42 -16.19 21.64 3.75
C HIS A 42 -15.52 21.48 5.11
N TYR A 43 -14.45 20.68 5.19
CA TYR A 43 -13.69 20.41 6.40
C TYR A 43 -12.24 20.83 6.19
N THR A 44 -11.96 22.13 6.31
CA THR A 44 -10.67 22.72 5.94
C THR A 44 -9.50 22.29 6.83
N THR A 45 -9.79 21.76 8.01
CA THR A 45 -8.78 21.17 8.92
C THR A 45 -8.49 19.71 8.60
N TRP A 46 -9.29 19.06 7.74
CA TRP A 46 -9.08 17.68 7.36
C TRP A 46 -8.05 17.58 6.24
N LEU A 47 -6.98 16.81 6.51
CA LEU A 47 -5.86 16.59 5.60
C LEU A 47 -5.48 15.11 5.63
N ASN A 48 -4.95 14.60 4.52
CA ASN A 48 -4.31 13.28 4.52
C ASN A 48 -2.99 13.37 5.29
N THR A 49 -2.88 12.65 6.39
CA THR A 49 -1.73 12.68 7.29
C THR A 49 -0.72 11.58 7.04
N HIS A 50 -1.06 10.60 6.21
CA HIS A 50 -0.23 9.42 5.96
C HIS A 50 0.10 9.34 4.48
N SER A 51 1.39 9.21 4.20
CA SER A 51 1.90 8.88 2.87
C SER A 51 1.75 7.38 2.62
N LEU A 52 1.90 6.98 1.36
CA LEU A 52 1.96 5.57 1.00
C LEU A 52 3.11 4.84 1.73
N GLU A 53 4.22 5.53 1.98
CA GLU A 53 5.36 4.94 2.68
C GLU A 53 5.02 4.66 4.14
N ASP A 54 4.39 5.62 4.84
CA ASP A 54 3.97 5.45 6.23
C ASP A 54 3.02 4.24 6.36
N LEU A 55 2.04 4.15 5.47
CA LEU A 55 1.08 3.04 5.46
C LEU A 55 1.75 1.67 5.22
N LEU A 56 2.76 1.61 4.33
CA LEU A 56 3.49 0.38 4.06
C LEU A 56 4.41 -0.01 5.23
N GLN A 57 4.98 0.96 5.94
CA GLN A 57 5.77 0.73 7.15
C GLN A 57 4.89 0.20 8.30
N ASP A 58 3.74 0.82 8.53
CA ASP A 58 2.77 0.38 9.54
C ASP A 58 2.29 -1.04 9.25
N LEU A 59 1.98 -1.35 7.98
CA LEU A 59 1.60 -2.69 7.55
C LEU A 59 2.70 -3.71 7.84
N HIS A 60 3.95 -3.38 7.51
CA HIS A 60 5.09 -4.26 7.78
C HIS A 60 5.30 -4.47 9.29
N ALA A 61 5.20 -3.41 10.08
CA ALA A 61 5.33 -3.49 11.55
C ALA A 61 4.23 -4.35 12.17
N GLY A 62 2.97 -4.19 11.74
CA GLY A 62 1.84 -5.02 12.17
C GLY A 62 2.05 -6.50 11.84
N ALA A 63 2.42 -6.81 10.59
CA ALA A 63 2.70 -8.19 10.18
C ALA A 63 3.87 -8.82 10.96
N ALA A 64 4.91 -8.04 11.28
CA ALA A 64 6.04 -8.51 12.07
C ALA A 64 5.67 -8.78 13.54
N ALA A 65 4.79 -7.95 14.13
CA ALA A 65 4.29 -8.15 15.48
C ALA A 65 3.45 -9.42 15.61
N GLU A 66 2.64 -9.74 14.60
CA GLU A 66 1.86 -10.99 14.54
C GLU A 66 2.76 -12.22 14.29
N GLY A 67 3.78 -12.08 13.43
CA GLY A 67 4.73 -13.15 13.11
C GLY A 67 5.82 -13.41 14.15
N GLY A 68 5.96 -12.56 15.17
CA GLY A 68 6.88 -12.72 16.30
C GLY A 68 6.30 -13.53 17.47
N ALA A 69 5.05 -14.00 17.35
CA ALA A 69 4.36 -14.85 18.33
C ALA A 69 4.49 -16.35 17.96
N THR A 70 5.71 -16.82 17.69
CA THR A 70 6.07 -18.25 17.64
C THR A 70 7.52 -18.44 17.98
#